data_AF-X1TA23-F1
#
_entry.id   AF-X1TA23-F1
#
_cell.length_a   1.000
_cell.length_b   1.000
_cell.length_c   1.000
_cell.angle_alpha   90.00
_cell.angle_beta   90.00
_cell.angle_gamma   90.00
#
_symmetry.space_group_name_H-M   'P 1'
#
loop_
_entity.id
_entity.type
_entity.pdbx_description
1 polymer ?
#
loop_
_entity_poly.entity_id
_entity_poly.type
_entity_poly.pdbx_seq_one_letter_code
_entity_poly.pdbx_strand_id
1 'polypeptide(L)'
;MQLPFVIKQIANESYRPIIEALRNHPSAKITLNINGTLTEQLNDFGYMDILEGLTTLASRGQVEFTGSGKFHPLLPLIPSPEIRRQIELNYETNQKFFGELFKPRGFFPPEMAVSEEVFSVVEEMGHDWIIMSGIANTLPEFPTTFISQHPNGLNLLFRDDYISIDCAFDKINTVDAFINRLYYKHTSEDYYIILAMDGETFGHHVKHAINNFLIPLLGVLPHRNDVKLCNVSEIIDKFPKINIQNPRASSWSTMPYDLA
;
A
#
# COMPACT_ATOMS: atom_id res chain seq x y z
N MET A 1 0.66 -5.94 20.35
CA MET A 1 -0.81 -5.96 20.42
C MET A 1 -1.28 -4.60 20.87
N GLN A 2 -2.08 -3.90 20.07
CA GLN A 2 -2.63 -2.58 20.44
C GLN A 2 -3.63 -2.70 21.61
N LEU A 3 -3.76 -1.65 22.42
CA LEU A 3 -4.71 -1.62 23.54
C LEU A 3 -6.17 -1.55 23.00
N PRO A 4 -7.14 -2.22 23.65
CA PRO A 4 -8.51 -2.30 23.12
C PRO A 4 -9.17 -0.94 22.83
N PHE A 5 -8.91 0.08 23.66
CA PHE A 5 -9.49 1.42 23.46
C PHE A 5 -8.89 2.13 22.24
N VAL A 6 -7.63 1.86 21.89
CA VAL A 6 -6.97 2.44 20.71
C VAL A 6 -7.60 1.87 19.45
N ILE A 7 -7.78 0.54 19.38
CA ILE A 7 -8.45 -0.10 18.25
C ILE A 7 -9.88 0.41 18.10
N LYS A 8 -10.62 0.57 19.20
CA LYS A 8 -11.97 1.15 19.16
C LYS A 8 -11.97 2.53 18.51
N GLN A 9 -11.00 3.36 18.86
CA GLN A 9 -10.90 4.71 18.34
C GLN A 9 -10.58 4.69 16.84
N ILE A 10 -9.53 3.97 16.44
CA ILE A 10 -9.11 3.86 15.03
C ILE A 10 -10.22 3.24 14.16
N ALA A 11 -10.89 2.19 14.65
CA ALA A 11 -11.99 1.54 13.94
C ALA A 11 -13.12 2.52 13.58
N ASN A 12 -13.46 3.44 14.50
CA ASN A 12 -14.52 4.43 14.31
C ASN A 12 -14.06 5.66 13.54
N GLU A 13 -12.85 6.13 13.77
CA GLU A 13 -12.33 7.36 13.19
C GLU A 13 -11.77 7.15 11.78
N SER A 14 -11.31 5.94 11.45
CA SER A 14 -10.60 5.64 10.20
C SER A 14 -11.20 4.46 9.42
N TYR A 15 -11.11 3.23 9.93
CA TYR A 15 -11.40 2.04 9.12
C TYR A 15 -12.84 2.00 8.58
N ARG A 16 -13.85 2.18 9.46
CA ARG A 16 -15.26 2.25 9.04
C ARG A 16 -15.53 3.35 8.03
N PRO A 17 -15.12 4.61 8.26
CA PRO A 17 -15.39 5.67 7.29
C PRO A 17 -14.59 5.52 5.97
N ILE A 18 -13.42 4.88 5.93
CA ILE A 18 -12.77 4.49 4.67
C ILE A 18 -13.61 3.47 3.90
N ILE A 19 -14.08 2.41 4.59
CA ILE A 19 -14.94 1.39 3.98
C ILE A 19 -16.21 2.01 3.41
N GLU A 20 -16.84 2.91 4.17
CA GLU A 20 -18.06 3.61 3.74
C GLU A 20 -17.80 4.55 2.56
N ALA A 21 -16.68 5.27 2.57
CA ALA A 21 -16.27 6.09 1.43
C ALA A 21 -16.13 5.25 0.16
N LEU A 22 -15.46 4.09 0.23
CA LEU A 22 -15.32 3.19 -0.92
C LEU A 22 -16.66 2.59 -1.36
N ARG A 23 -17.52 2.18 -0.42
CA ARG A 23 -18.86 1.65 -0.74
C ARG A 23 -19.72 2.63 -1.53
N ASN A 24 -19.63 3.92 -1.19
CA ASN A 24 -20.36 4.99 -1.86
C ASN A 24 -19.74 5.42 -3.20
N HIS A 25 -18.55 4.93 -3.55
CA HIS A 25 -17.86 5.22 -4.81
C HIS A 25 -17.43 3.92 -5.51
N PRO A 26 -18.33 3.19 -6.19
CA PRO A 26 -18.07 1.85 -6.72
C PRO A 26 -16.92 1.74 -7.74
N SER A 27 -16.56 2.84 -8.40
CA SER A 27 -15.43 2.90 -9.34
C SER A 27 -14.06 3.06 -8.65
N ALA A 28 -14.05 3.42 -7.35
CA ALA A 28 -12.82 3.59 -6.59
C ALA A 28 -12.15 2.25 -6.31
N LYS A 29 -10.84 2.18 -6.55
CA LYS A 29 -10.00 1.01 -6.31
C LYS A 29 -8.80 1.41 -5.47
N ILE A 30 -8.45 0.58 -4.50
CA ILE A 30 -7.25 0.73 -3.69
C ILE A 30 -6.55 -0.62 -3.52
N THR A 31 -5.25 -0.56 -3.24
CA THR A 31 -4.49 -1.69 -2.71
C THR A 31 -4.32 -1.49 -1.20
N LEU A 32 -4.65 -2.50 -0.41
CA LEU A 32 -4.70 -2.43 1.06
C LEU A 32 -3.80 -3.50 1.69
N ASN A 33 -2.89 -3.05 2.56
CA ASN A 33 -2.21 -3.94 3.48
C ASN A 33 -3.01 -4.06 4.79
N ILE A 34 -3.14 -5.29 5.31
CA ILE A 34 -3.61 -5.55 6.68
C ILE A 34 -2.78 -6.71 7.26
N ASN A 35 -2.05 -6.43 8.34
CA ASN A 35 -1.28 -7.46 9.03
C ASN A 35 -2.21 -8.40 9.79
N GLY A 36 -1.92 -9.70 9.78
CA GLY A 36 -2.76 -10.72 10.40
C GLY A 36 -3.02 -10.49 11.90
N THR A 37 -2.07 -9.87 12.61
CA THR A 37 -2.31 -9.48 14.01
C THR A 37 -3.45 -8.46 14.16
N LEU A 38 -3.60 -7.51 13.24
CA LEU A 38 -4.72 -6.54 13.29
C LEU A 38 -6.03 -7.25 12.97
N THR A 39 -6.03 -8.15 12.00
CA THR A 39 -7.21 -8.97 11.64
C THR A 39 -7.71 -9.78 12.84
N GLU A 40 -6.82 -10.47 13.56
CA GLU A 40 -7.17 -11.19 14.80
C GLU A 40 -7.72 -10.24 15.86
N GLN A 41 -7.08 -9.08 16.07
CA GLN A 41 -7.55 -8.11 17.06
C GLN A 41 -8.93 -7.52 16.72
N LEU A 42 -9.23 -7.29 15.44
CA LEU A 42 -10.55 -6.82 15.01
C LEU A 42 -11.62 -7.88 15.33
N ASN A 43 -11.35 -9.15 15.07
CA ASN A 43 -12.23 -10.25 15.46
C ASN A 43 -12.41 -10.33 16.98
N ASP A 44 -11.30 -10.35 17.73
CA ASP A 44 -11.32 -10.55 19.19
C ASP A 44 -12.08 -9.44 19.94
N PHE A 45 -12.07 -8.23 19.39
CA PHE A 45 -12.81 -7.09 19.96
C PHE A 45 -14.18 -6.85 19.33
N GLY A 46 -14.68 -7.78 18.50
CA GLY A 46 -16.03 -7.74 17.96
C GLY A 46 -16.25 -6.75 16.82
N TYR A 47 -15.20 -6.37 16.10
CA TYR A 47 -15.23 -5.47 14.94
C TYR A 47 -15.36 -6.23 13.61
N MET A 48 -16.19 -7.28 13.61
CA MET A 48 -16.45 -8.10 12.41
C MET A 48 -17.02 -7.30 11.25
N ASP A 49 -17.73 -6.21 11.52
CA ASP A 49 -18.29 -5.32 10.50
C ASP A 49 -17.21 -4.70 9.59
N ILE A 50 -16.01 -4.47 10.12
CA ILE A 50 -14.86 -4.00 9.33
C ILE A 50 -14.35 -5.12 8.42
N LEU A 51 -14.18 -6.33 8.95
CA LEU A 51 -13.71 -7.48 8.17
C LEU A 51 -14.69 -7.85 7.05
N GLU A 52 -16.00 -7.86 7.35
CA GLU A 52 -17.07 -8.07 6.37
C GLU A 52 -17.12 -6.93 5.34
N GLY A 53 -16.88 -5.69 5.77
CA GLY A 53 -16.77 -4.53 4.91
C GLY A 53 -15.65 -4.65 3.88
N LEU A 54 -14.45 -5.00 4.33
CA LEU A 54 -13.31 -5.24 3.46
C LEU A 54 -13.54 -6.45 2.53
N THR A 55 -14.14 -7.52 3.04
CA THR A 55 -14.53 -8.70 2.23
C THR A 55 -15.46 -8.30 1.10
N THR A 56 -16.48 -7.48 1.39
CA THR A 56 -17.44 -6.98 0.39
C THR A 56 -16.77 -6.09 -0.65
N LEU A 57 -15.84 -5.23 -0.24
CA LEU A 57 -15.10 -4.36 -1.16
C LEU A 57 -14.15 -5.16 -2.05
N ALA A 58 -13.47 -6.16 -1.48
CA ALA A 58 -12.60 -7.07 -2.22
C ALA A 58 -13.39 -7.90 -3.25
N SER A 59 -14.57 -8.44 -2.88
CA SER A 59 -15.42 -9.17 -3.82
C SER A 59 -15.96 -8.31 -4.97
N ARG A 60 -15.98 -6.98 -4.79
CA ARG A 60 -16.34 -5.99 -5.84
C ARG A 60 -15.13 -5.51 -6.65
N GLY A 61 -13.93 -5.98 -6.34
CA GLY A 61 -12.68 -5.53 -6.97
C GLY A 61 -12.27 -4.10 -6.60
N GLN A 62 -12.83 -3.53 -5.54
CA GLN A 62 -12.46 -2.20 -5.03
C GLN A 62 -11.26 -2.24 -4.10
N VAL A 63 -11.00 -3.39 -3.45
CA VAL A 63 -9.83 -3.60 -2.60
C VAL A 63 -9.04 -4.77 -3.14
N GLU A 64 -7.76 -4.53 -3.41
CA GLU A 64 -6.75 -5.57 -3.61
C GLU A 64 -5.93 -5.72 -2.34
N PHE A 65 -5.80 -6.94 -1.78
CA PHE A 65 -4.96 -7.16 -0.61
C PHE A 65 -3.48 -7.40 -0.98
N THR A 66 -2.57 -7.01 -0.08
CA THR A 66 -1.15 -7.36 -0.14
C THR A 66 -0.75 -8.40 0.91
N GLY A 67 0.32 -9.14 0.64
CA GLY A 67 1.05 -9.91 1.64
C GLY A 67 1.87 -8.98 2.54
N SER A 68 2.22 -9.45 3.74
CA SER A 68 3.09 -8.76 4.69
C SER A 68 3.57 -9.74 5.76
N GLY A 69 4.32 -9.27 6.77
CA GLY A 69 4.69 -10.06 7.95
C GLY A 69 3.64 -9.96 9.07
N LYS A 70 3.23 -11.08 9.68
CA LYS A 70 2.09 -11.14 10.62
C LYS A 70 2.16 -10.13 11.75
N PHE A 71 3.32 -10.04 12.40
CA PHE A 71 3.53 -9.23 13.61
C PHE A 71 4.21 -7.89 13.32
N HIS A 72 4.17 -7.44 12.07
CA HIS A 72 4.83 -6.20 11.62
C HIS A 72 6.34 -6.12 11.96
N PRO A 73 7.15 -7.17 11.73
CA PRO A 73 8.58 -7.15 12.02
C PRO A 73 9.38 -6.35 10.98
N LEU A 74 10.51 -5.78 11.37
CA LEU A 74 11.52 -5.29 10.42
C LEU A 74 12.21 -6.48 9.75
N LEU A 75 11.70 -6.88 8.58
CA LEU A 75 12.14 -8.10 7.88
C LEU A 75 13.65 -8.16 7.61
N PRO A 76 14.35 -7.06 7.24
CA PRO A 76 15.80 -7.07 7.06
C PRO A 76 16.61 -7.44 8.32
N LEU A 77 16.00 -7.37 9.52
CA LEU A 77 16.68 -7.60 10.80
C LEU A 77 16.44 -9.00 11.38
N ILE A 78 15.77 -9.88 10.64
CA ILE A 78 15.49 -11.25 11.07
C ILE A 78 15.96 -12.26 10.01
N PRO A 79 16.33 -13.50 10.39
CA PRO A 79 16.80 -14.50 9.43
C PRO A 79 15.74 -14.91 8.41
N SER A 80 16.14 -15.29 7.20
CA SER A 80 15.24 -15.69 6.11
C SER A 80 14.18 -16.75 6.48
N PRO A 81 14.48 -17.79 7.29
CA PRO A 81 13.44 -18.71 7.77
C PRO A 81 12.35 -18.03 8.60
N GLU A 82 12.68 -17.01 9.39
CA GLU A 82 11.70 -16.23 10.15
C GLU A 82 10.94 -15.25 9.25
N ILE A 83 11.59 -14.64 8.25
CA ILE A 83 10.88 -13.85 7.22
C ILE A 83 9.78 -14.70 6.59
N ARG A 84 10.13 -15.91 6.11
CA ARG A 84 9.16 -16.85 5.51
C ARG A 84 8.02 -17.17 6.47
N ARG A 85 8.36 -17.53 7.72
CA ARG A 85 7.37 -17.84 8.75
C ARG A 85 6.42 -16.67 9.01
N GLN A 86 6.90 -15.44 9.03
CA GLN A 86 6.07 -14.24 9.24
C GLN A 86 5.09 -14.01 8.09
N ILE A 87 5.52 -14.25 6.85
CA ILE A 87 4.69 -14.12 5.66
C ILE A 87 3.64 -15.24 5.61
N GLU A 88 4.03 -16.49 5.87
CA GLU A 88 3.12 -17.65 5.94
C GLU A 88 2.06 -17.44 7.02
N LEU A 89 2.46 -17.05 8.22
CA LEU A 89 1.52 -16.78 9.32
C LEU A 89 0.56 -15.64 8.96
N ASN A 90 1.01 -14.61 8.24
CA ASN A 90 0.15 -13.50 7.81
C ASN A 90 -0.89 -14.00 6.81
N TYR A 91 -0.43 -14.75 5.81
CA TYR A 91 -1.28 -15.36 4.79
C TYR A 91 -2.33 -16.28 5.42
N GLU A 92 -1.92 -17.26 6.23
CA GLU A 92 -2.83 -18.20 6.88
C GLU A 92 -3.85 -17.50 7.78
N THR A 93 -3.42 -16.47 8.50
CA THR A 93 -4.32 -15.72 9.39
C THR A 93 -5.37 -15.00 8.56
N ASN A 94 -4.96 -14.20 7.58
CA ASN A 94 -5.87 -13.42 6.76
C ASN A 94 -6.76 -14.30 5.87
N GLN A 95 -6.25 -15.41 5.35
CA GLN A 95 -7.02 -16.38 4.57
C GLN A 95 -8.17 -16.99 5.38
N LYS A 96 -8.01 -17.20 6.69
CA LYS A 96 -9.12 -17.67 7.57
C LYS A 96 -10.29 -16.70 7.64
N PHE A 97 -10.03 -15.39 7.55
CA PHE A 97 -11.06 -14.35 7.68
C PHE A 97 -11.63 -13.89 6.33
N PHE A 98 -10.79 -13.78 5.32
CA PHE A 98 -11.15 -13.24 4.00
C PHE A 98 -11.34 -14.33 2.92
N GLY A 99 -10.98 -15.58 3.21
CA GLY A 99 -11.12 -16.72 2.29
C GLY A 99 -10.31 -16.54 1.00
N GLU A 100 -10.88 -17.02 -0.11
CA GLU A 100 -10.27 -16.97 -1.46
C GLU A 100 -10.02 -15.54 -1.97
N LEU A 101 -10.62 -14.52 -1.36
CA LEU A 101 -10.38 -13.12 -1.71
C LEU A 101 -9.00 -12.64 -1.23
N PHE A 102 -8.40 -13.29 -0.23
CA PHE A 102 -7.05 -12.98 0.22
C PHE A 102 -6.02 -13.80 -0.54
N LYS A 103 -5.77 -13.38 -1.79
CA LYS A 103 -4.77 -13.97 -2.68
C LYS A 103 -3.82 -12.87 -3.17
N PRO A 104 -2.95 -12.37 -2.29
CA PRO A 104 -2.14 -11.20 -2.60
C PRO A 104 -1.13 -11.50 -3.70
N ARG A 105 -1.19 -10.73 -4.80
CA ARG A 105 -0.11 -10.70 -5.81
C ARG A 105 1.11 -9.96 -5.29
N GLY A 106 0.88 -8.85 -4.59
CA GLY A 106 1.93 -8.00 -4.09
C GLY A 106 2.33 -8.22 -2.65
N PHE A 107 3.49 -7.67 -2.31
CA PHE A 107 4.03 -7.67 -0.96
C PHE A 107 4.27 -6.25 -0.44
N PHE A 108 3.74 -5.96 0.74
CA PHE A 108 4.02 -4.75 1.52
C PHE A 108 4.93 -5.13 2.70
N PRO A 109 6.25 -4.88 2.62
CA PRO A 109 7.13 -5.09 3.76
C PRO A 109 6.77 -4.12 4.88
N PRO A 110 6.69 -4.55 6.15
CA PRO A 110 6.53 -3.64 7.28
C PRO A 110 7.55 -2.50 7.24
N GLU A 111 7.10 -1.26 7.48
CA GLU A 111 7.91 -0.02 7.33
C GLU A 111 8.52 0.19 5.93
N MET A 112 8.02 -0.53 4.92
CA MET A 112 8.67 -0.70 3.62
C MET A 112 10.15 -1.09 3.73
N ALA A 113 10.52 -1.81 4.79
CA ALA A 113 11.89 -2.19 5.07
C ALA A 113 12.33 -3.34 4.14
N VAL A 114 13.32 -3.09 3.31
CA VAL A 114 13.80 -4.02 2.28
C VAL A 114 15.31 -4.25 2.37
N SER A 115 15.73 -5.44 1.97
CA SER A 115 17.11 -5.86 1.74
C SER A 115 17.13 -6.96 0.66
N GLU A 116 18.32 -7.36 0.21
CA GLU A 116 18.48 -8.46 -0.76
C GLU A 116 17.79 -9.74 -0.28
N GLU A 117 17.94 -10.08 0.99
CA GLU A 117 17.32 -11.26 1.59
C GLU A 117 15.80 -11.18 1.57
N VAL A 118 15.22 -9.98 1.75
CA VAL A 118 13.77 -9.77 1.65
C VAL A 118 13.30 -9.99 0.21
N PHE A 119 14.00 -9.44 -0.79
CA PHE A 119 13.63 -9.63 -2.20
C PHE A 119 13.66 -11.10 -2.61
N SER A 120 14.70 -11.84 -2.18
CA SER A 120 14.82 -13.27 -2.43
C SER A 120 13.67 -14.05 -1.80
N VAL A 121 13.37 -13.84 -0.52
CA VAL A 121 12.30 -14.58 0.17
C VAL A 121 10.93 -14.25 -0.42
N VAL A 122 10.64 -12.99 -0.72
CA VAL A 122 9.35 -12.56 -1.26
C VAL A 122 9.08 -13.18 -2.63
N GLU A 123 10.08 -13.24 -3.51
CA GLU A 123 9.96 -13.89 -4.82
C GLU A 123 9.78 -15.41 -4.67
N GLU A 124 10.59 -16.08 -3.82
CA GLU A 124 10.46 -17.51 -3.56
C GLU A 124 9.09 -17.91 -2.99
N MET A 125 8.41 -16.98 -2.33
CA MET A 125 7.06 -17.15 -1.81
C MET A 125 5.95 -16.88 -2.85
N GLY A 126 6.33 -16.58 -4.09
CA GLY A 126 5.41 -16.47 -5.23
C GLY A 126 4.73 -15.11 -5.35
N HIS A 127 5.23 -14.06 -4.70
CA HIS A 127 4.74 -12.70 -4.92
C HIS A 127 5.26 -12.14 -6.25
N ASP A 128 4.37 -11.46 -6.98
CA ASP A 128 4.63 -10.89 -8.31
C ASP A 128 5.34 -9.53 -8.22
N TRP A 129 5.08 -8.78 -7.15
CA TRP A 129 5.63 -7.44 -6.98
C TRP A 129 5.86 -7.08 -5.51
N ILE A 130 6.79 -6.16 -5.27
CA ILE A 130 7.08 -5.59 -3.95
C ILE A 130 7.13 -4.06 -4.02
N ILE A 131 6.56 -3.40 -3.02
CA ILE A 131 6.64 -1.94 -2.86
C ILE A 131 7.74 -1.56 -1.87
N MET A 132 8.45 -0.48 -2.17
CA MET A 132 9.46 0.13 -1.30
C MET A 132 9.48 1.65 -1.44
N SER A 133 10.25 2.32 -0.58
CA SER A 133 10.50 3.76 -0.68
C SER A 133 11.23 4.12 -1.97
N GLY A 134 10.94 5.30 -2.52
CA GLY A 134 11.61 5.84 -3.70
C GLY A 134 13.11 6.01 -3.52
N ILE A 135 13.59 6.18 -2.28
CA ILE A 135 15.02 6.28 -1.97
C ILE A 135 15.82 5.01 -2.31
N ALA A 136 15.14 3.85 -2.38
CA ALA A 136 15.73 2.58 -2.76
C ALA A 136 16.13 2.53 -4.25
N ASN A 137 15.54 3.37 -5.10
CA ASN A 137 15.79 3.36 -6.54
C ASN A 137 17.27 3.67 -6.86
N THR A 138 17.85 2.87 -7.74
CA THR A 138 19.23 3.03 -8.21
C THR A 138 19.32 3.45 -9.67
N LEU A 139 18.21 3.42 -10.40
CA LEU A 139 18.17 3.88 -11.80
C LEU A 139 18.26 5.41 -11.89
N PRO A 140 18.96 5.96 -12.90
CA PRO A 140 18.98 7.39 -13.15
C PRO A 140 17.58 7.97 -13.45
N GLU A 141 16.76 7.22 -14.18
CA GLU A 141 15.37 7.56 -14.44
C GLU A 141 14.47 6.87 -13.40
N PHE A 142 13.67 7.66 -12.68
CA PHE A 142 12.73 7.14 -11.70
C PHE A 142 11.56 6.39 -12.38
N PRO A 143 11.31 5.10 -12.05
CA PRO A 143 10.32 4.26 -12.72
C PRO A 143 8.90 4.80 -12.54
N THR A 144 8.35 5.38 -13.61
CA THR A 144 6.98 5.96 -13.64
C THR A 144 6.29 5.71 -14.97
N THR A 145 7.06 5.44 -16.03
CA THR A 145 6.57 5.03 -17.36
C THR A 145 6.89 3.57 -17.68
N PHE A 146 7.52 2.86 -16.74
CA PHE A 146 7.87 1.44 -16.83
C PHE A 146 7.95 0.82 -15.42
N ILE A 147 7.93 -0.50 -15.37
CA ILE A 147 8.18 -1.30 -14.17
C ILE A 147 9.60 -1.86 -14.26
N SER A 148 10.46 -1.54 -13.31
CA SER A 148 11.78 -2.19 -13.20
C SER A 148 11.69 -3.51 -12.45
N GLN A 149 12.62 -4.43 -12.72
CA GLN A 149 12.66 -5.74 -12.08
C GLN A 149 13.96 -5.97 -11.32
N HIS A 150 13.89 -6.77 -10.27
CA HIS A 150 15.07 -7.35 -9.62
C HIS A 150 15.66 -8.46 -10.51
N PRO A 151 16.96 -8.84 -10.40
CA PRO A 151 17.52 -9.95 -11.17
C PRO A 151 16.80 -11.30 -11.02
N ASN A 152 16.08 -11.53 -9.91
CA ASN A 152 15.24 -12.72 -9.72
C ASN A 152 13.86 -12.62 -10.41
N GLY A 153 13.56 -11.52 -11.12
CA GLY A 153 12.30 -11.33 -11.86
C GLY A 153 11.20 -10.61 -11.08
N LEU A 154 11.37 -10.36 -9.77
CA LEU A 154 10.40 -9.65 -8.95
C LEU A 154 10.18 -8.22 -9.46
N ASN A 155 8.93 -7.81 -9.67
CA ASN A 155 8.61 -6.45 -10.09
C ASN A 155 8.76 -5.47 -8.92
N LEU A 156 9.44 -4.35 -9.17
CA LEU A 156 9.80 -3.36 -8.16
C LEU A 156 8.98 -2.09 -8.32
N LEU A 157 8.26 -1.72 -7.26
CA LEU A 157 7.45 -0.51 -7.19
C LEU A 157 8.03 0.44 -6.17
N PHE A 158 8.10 1.71 -6.56
CA PHE A 158 8.66 2.77 -5.74
C PHE A 158 7.56 3.75 -5.37
N ARG A 159 7.37 3.94 -4.06
CA ARG A 159 6.54 5.00 -3.50
C ARG A 159 7.09 6.36 -3.91
N ASP A 160 6.22 7.27 -4.30
CA ASP A 160 6.56 8.70 -4.34
C ASP A 160 6.55 9.22 -2.90
N ASP A 161 7.73 9.28 -2.28
CA ASP A 161 7.88 9.63 -0.88
C ASP A 161 7.39 11.05 -0.60
N TYR A 162 7.66 12.01 -1.49
CA TYR A 162 7.29 13.41 -1.29
C TYR A 162 5.79 13.62 -1.31
N ILE A 163 5.08 13.14 -2.33
CA ILE A 163 3.63 13.31 -2.44
C ILE A 163 2.93 12.52 -1.33
N SER A 164 3.43 11.32 -1.02
CA SER A 164 2.87 10.51 0.07
C SER A 164 3.00 11.20 1.42
N ILE A 165 4.17 11.78 1.74
CA ILE A 165 4.40 12.55 2.97
C ILE A 165 3.54 13.82 2.99
N ASP A 166 3.45 14.56 1.89
CA ASP A 166 2.64 15.77 1.82
C ASP A 166 1.15 15.47 2.07
N CYS A 167 0.64 14.32 1.61
CA CYS A 167 -0.71 13.86 1.92
C CYS A 167 -0.83 13.41 3.39
N ALA A 168 0.12 12.60 3.88
CA ALA A 168 0.08 12.03 5.23
C ALA A 168 0.13 13.10 6.34
N PHE A 169 0.85 14.19 6.09
CA PHE A 169 1.00 15.31 7.02
C PHE A 169 0.10 16.52 6.68
N ASP A 170 -0.98 16.30 5.93
CA ASP A 170 -2.03 17.29 5.69
C ASP A 170 -1.56 18.58 4.99
N LYS A 171 -0.45 18.52 4.25
CA LYS A 171 0.05 19.64 3.42
C LYS A 171 -0.69 19.72 2.09
N ILE A 172 -1.17 18.58 1.60
CA ILE A 172 -2.03 18.46 0.42
C ILE A 172 -3.33 17.82 0.89
N ASN A 173 -4.36 18.64 1.04
CA ASN A 173 -5.63 18.23 1.66
C ASN A 173 -6.88 18.69 0.89
N THR A 174 -6.69 19.17 -0.34
CA THR A 174 -7.76 19.44 -1.30
C THR A 174 -7.52 18.67 -2.59
N VAL A 175 -8.60 18.32 -3.29
CA VAL A 175 -8.52 17.59 -4.56
C VAL A 175 -7.70 18.37 -5.59
N ASP A 176 -7.91 19.67 -5.71
CA ASP A 176 -7.19 20.49 -6.69
C ASP A 176 -5.70 20.57 -6.40
N ALA A 177 -5.31 20.77 -5.13
CA ALA A 177 -3.89 20.77 -4.75
C ALA A 177 -3.24 19.41 -5.02
N PHE A 178 -3.94 18.32 -4.73
CA PHE A 178 -3.47 16.97 -5.01
C PHE A 178 -3.28 16.72 -6.50
N ILE A 179 -4.29 17.00 -7.31
CA ILE A 179 -4.23 16.81 -8.77
C ILE A 179 -3.09 17.64 -9.37
N ASN A 180 -2.96 18.92 -8.98
CA ASN A 180 -1.86 19.77 -9.45
C ASN A 180 -0.49 19.21 -9.07
N ARG A 181 -0.36 18.56 -7.90
CA ARG A 181 0.89 17.94 -7.47
C ARG A 181 1.29 16.74 -8.33
N LEU A 182 0.32 16.02 -8.90
CA LEU A 182 0.61 14.86 -9.77
C LEU A 182 1.30 15.30 -11.07
N TYR A 183 1.00 16.49 -11.59
CA TYR A 183 1.53 17.03 -12.85
C TYR A 183 2.95 17.61 -12.75
N TYR A 184 3.87 16.89 -12.11
CA TYR A 184 5.28 17.32 -12.03
C TYR A 184 6.12 16.92 -13.26
N LYS A 185 5.60 16.02 -14.13
CA LYS A 185 6.20 15.67 -15.42
C LYS A 185 5.39 16.26 -16.56
N HIS A 186 6.04 17.03 -17.43
CA HIS A 186 5.47 17.48 -18.70
C HIS A 186 5.68 16.39 -19.76
N THR A 187 4.69 15.50 -19.91
CA THR A 187 4.73 14.38 -20.86
C THR A 187 3.35 14.15 -21.49
N SER A 188 3.33 13.63 -22.72
CA SER A 188 2.12 13.13 -23.40
C SER A 188 1.90 11.63 -23.18
N GLU A 189 2.89 10.93 -22.62
CA GLU A 189 2.82 9.51 -22.30
C GLU A 189 2.11 9.29 -20.96
N ASP A 190 1.39 8.17 -20.84
CA ASP A 190 0.89 7.71 -19.56
C ASP A 190 2.04 7.46 -18.59
N TYR A 191 1.88 7.86 -17.33
CA TYR A 191 2.77 7.51 -16.23
C TYR A 191 1.96 7.21 -14.97
N TYR A 192 2.58 6.51 -14.02
CA TYR A 192 1.98 6.19 -12.74
C TYR A 192 2.72 6.89 -11.59
N ILE A 193 2.01 7.06 -10.48
CA ILE A 193 2.54 7.51 -9.20
C ILE A 193 1.99 6.54 -8.16
N ILE A 194 2.87 5.92 -7.36
CA ILE A 194 2.45 5.08 -6.24
C ILE A 194 2.45 5.91 -4.97
N LEU A 195 1.27 6.01 -4.34
CA LEU A 195 1.11 6.64 -3.05
C LEU A 195 0.86 5.58 -1.99
N ALA A 196 1.58 5.68 -0.88
CA ALA A 196 1.43 4.77 0.23
C ALA A 196 1.59 5.51 1.56
N MET A 197 0.66 5.28 2.46
CA MET A 197 0.57 5.91 3.78
C MET A 197 -0.28 5.02 4.69
N ASP A 198 -0.18 5.24 6.00
CA ASP A 198 -1.02 4.56 6.98
C ASP A 198 -2.50 4.86 6.73
N GLY A 199 -3.35 3.86 6.83
CA GLY A 199 -4.81 4.05 6.70
C GLY A 199 -5.34 5.02 7.74
N GLU A 200 -4.73 5.02 8.93
CA GLU A 200 -4.97 5.90 10.06
C GLU A 200 -4.74 7.38 9.73
N THR A 201 -4.01 7.70 8.65
CA THR A 201 -3.94 9.07 8.08
C THR A 201 -5.34 9.63 7.90
N PHE A 202 -6.23 8.84 7.32
CA PHE A 202 -7.60 9.24 7.02
C PHE A 202 -8.45 9.11 8.29
N GLY A 203 -8.68 10.24 8.97
CA GLY A 203 -9.63 10.37 10.07
C GLY A 203 -9.03 10.23 11.47
N HIS A 204 -8.11 9.29 11.72
CA HIS A 204 -7.52 9.13 13.06
C HIS A 204 -6.40 10.16 13.31
N HIS A 205 -5.41 10.25 12.41
CA HIS A 205 -4.33 11.23 12.49
C HIS A 205 -4.75 12.59 11.92
N VAL A 206 -5.40 12.60 10.76
CA VAL A 206 -5.93 13.82 10.13
C VAL A 206 -7.45 13.75 10.11
N LYS A 207 -8.08 14.34 11.15
CA LYS A 207 -9.52 14.22 11.44
C LYS A 207 -10.45 14.57 10.27
N HIS A 208 -10.03 15.51 9.43
CA HIS A 208 -10.84 15.98 8.32
C HIS A 208 -10.49 15.34 6.97
N ALA A 209 -9.42 14.52 6.89
CA ALA A 209 -8.95 13.96 5.64
C ALA A 209 -9.99 13.07 4.94
N ILE A 210 -10.88 12.40 5.68
CA ILE A 210 -11.95 11.62 5.04
C ILE A 210 -12.95 12.54 4.31
N ASN A 211 -13.52 13.51 5.02
CA ASN A 211 -14.61 14.33 4.51
C ASN A 211 -14.14 15.41 3.54
N ASN A 212 -12.95 15.97 3.75
CA ASN A 212 -12.46 17.10 2.99
C ASN A 212 -11.52 16.69 1.85
N PHE A 213 -10.96 15.47 1.89
CA PHE A 213 -10.00 15.02 0.89
C PHE A 213 -10.40 13.69 0.24
N LEU A 214 -10.47 12.57 0.97
CA LEU A 214 -10.70 11.24 0.40
C LEU A 214 -12.05 11.15 -0.32
N ILE A 215 -13.16 11.48 0.34
CA ILE A 215 -14.51 11.41 -0.27
C ILE A 215 -14.59 12.33 -1.51
N PRO A 216 -14.20 13.62 -1.44
CA PRO A 216 -14.17 14.47 -2.62
C PRO A 216 -13.29 13.93 -3.74
N LEU A 217 -12.11 13.37 -3.42
CA LEU A 217 -11.21 12.78 -4.41
C LEU A 217 -11.87 11.62 -5.14
N LEU A 218 -12.49 10.69 -4.38
CA LEU A 218 -13.20 9.55 -4.95
C LEU A 218 -14.43 9.96 -5.78
N GLY A 219 -15.04 11.11 -5.47
CA GLY A 219 -16.13 11.69 -6.27
C GLY A 219 -15.67 12.39 -7.54
N VAL A 220 -14.50 13.03 -7.53
CA VAL A 220 -13.99 13.80 -8.69
C VAL A 220 -13.28 12.93 -9.71
N LEU A 221 -12.40 12.01 -9.28
CA LEU A 221 -11.56 11.22 -10.18
C LEU A 221 -12.33 10.44 -11.27
N PRO A 222 -13.49 9.81 -10.99
CA PRO A 222 -14.23 9.06 -12.01
C PRO A 222 -14.75 9.91 -13.18
N HIS A 223 -14.82 11.24 -13.01
CA HIS A 223 -15.29 12.18 -14.04
C HIS A 223 -14.13 12.85 -14.79
N ARG A 224 -12.90 12.45 -14.50
CA ARG A 224 -11.68 12.93 -15.16
C ARG A 224 -11.22 11.94 -16.23
N ASN A 225 -10.63 12.47 -17.30
CA ASN A 225 -10.06 11.66 -18.39
C ASN A 225 -8.53 11.58 -18.34
N ASP A 226 -7.91 12.33 -17.42
CA ASP A 226 -6.46 12.53 -17.35
C ASP A 226 -5.82 11.83 -16.13
N VAL A 227 -6.58 11.61 -15.05
CA VAL A 227 -6.13 10.90 -13.84
C VAL A 227 -7.08 9.76 -13.53
N LYS A 228 -6.54 8.57 -13.32
CA LYS A 228 -7.29 7.38 -12.93
C LYS A 228 -6.71 6.77 -11.66
N LEU A 229 -7.58 6.43 -10.71
CA LEU A 229 -7.22 5.61 -9.56
C LEU A 229 -7.24 4.13 -9.95
N CYS A 230 -6.14 3.44 -9.71
CA CYS A 230 -5.96 2.02 -10.02
C CYS A 230 -5.42 1.30 -8.79
N ASN A 231 -5.67 0.00 -8.69
CA ASN A 231 -4.87 -0.84 -7.78
C ASN A 231 -3.47 -1.09 -8.38
N VAL A 232 -2.53 -1.54 -7.55
CA VAL A 232 -1.12 -1.69 -7.94
C VAL A 232 -0.96 -2.75 -9.03
N SER A 233 -1.70 -3.87 -8.95
CA SER A 233 -1.61 -4.88 -10.00
C SER A 233 -2.11 -4.41 -11.37
N GLU A 234 -3.11 -3.54 -11.43
CA GLU A 234 -3.53 -2.89 -12.70
C GLU A 234 -2.40 -2.03 -13.30
N ILE A 235 -1.58 -1.40 -12.46
CA ILE A 235 -0.39 -0.65 -12.91
C ILE A 235 0.65 -1.63 -13.47
N ILE A 236 0.94 -2.72 -12.77
CA ILE A 236 1.90 -3.75 -13.20
C ILE A 236 1.51 -4.39 -14.53
N ASP A 237 0.22 -4.59 -14.75
CA ASP A 237 -0.30 -5.21 -15.97
C ASP A 237 -0.33 -4.22 -17.16
N LYS A 238 -0.39 -2.90 -16.88
CA LYS A 238 -0.46 -1.85 -17.92
C LYS A 238 0.92 -1.40 -18.43
N PHE A 239 1.89 -1.22 -17.54
CA PHE A 239 3.17 -0.61 -17.88
C PHE A 239 4.20 -1.65 -18.35
N PRO A 240 5.09 -1.29 -19.29
CA PRO A 240 6.09 -2.22 -19.79
C PRO A 240 7.11 -2.54 -18.69
N LYS A 241 7.55 -3.79 -18.64
CA LYS A 241 8.60 -4.25 -17.73
C LYS A 241 9.96 -4.01 -18.40
N ILE A 242 10.71 -3.03 -17.92
CA ILE A 242 11.96 -2.55 -18.53
C ILE A 242 12.97 -2.27 -17.42
N ASN A 243 14.24 -2.57 -17.70
CA ASN A 243 15.39 -2.41 -16.82
C ASN A 243 15.42 -3.39 -15.65
N ILE A 244 16.64 -3.82 -15.33
CA ILE A 244 16.94 -4.61 -14.15
C ILE A 244 17.70 -3.70 -13.17
N GLN A 245 17.36 -3.75 -11.88
CA GLN A 245 18.08 -3.02 -10.85
C GLN A 245 18.16 -3.79 -9.53
N ASN A 246 19.18 -3.50 -8.73
CA ASN A 246 19.31 -3.96 -7.34
C ASN A 246 19.03 -2.76 -6.43
N PRO A 247 17.83 -2.65 -5.85
CA PRO A 247 17.49 -1.53 -4.97
C PRO A 247 18.39 -1.46 -3.75
N ARG A 248 18.58 -0.25 -3.20
CA ARG A 248 19.28 -0.08 -1.92
C ARG A 248 18.43 -0.62 -0.77
N ALA A 249 19.08 -1.27 0.19
CA ALA A 249 18.46 -1.57 1.47
C ALA A 249 18.00 -0.26 2.12
N SER A 250 16.73 -0.19 2.50
CA SER A 250 16.10 1.02 3.01
C SER A 250 14.76 0.70 3.68
N SER A 251 14.17 1.71 4.29
CA SER A 251 12.78 1.76 4.75
C SER A 251 12.16 3.07 4.28
N TRP A 252 10.84 3.24 4.42
CA TRP A 252 10.20 4.53 4.13
C TRP A 252 10.54 5.66 5.10
N SER A 253 11.35 5.36 6.12
CA SER A 253 11.89 6.31 7.10
C SER A 253 13.37 6.62 6.86
N THR A 254 13.99 5.96 5.88
CA THR A 254 15.41 6.15 5.53
C THR A 254 15.62 7.48 4.84
N MET A 255 16.63 8.23 5.27
CA MET A 255 17.00 9.52 4.69
C MET A 255 18.26 9.41 3.82
N PRO A 256 18.52 10.37 2.91
CA PRO A 256 19.69 10.33 2.03
C PRO A 256 21.04 10.22 2.76
N TYR A 257 21.14 10.77 3.97
CA TYR A 257 22.37 10.69 4.77
C TYR A 257 22.56 9.33 5.46
N ASP A 258 21.53 8.50 5.59
CA ASP A 258 21.63 7.15 6.15
C ASP A 258 22.26 6.16 5.15
N LEU A 259 22.30 6.54 3.87
CA LEU A 259 22.83 5.75 2.76
C LEU A 259 24.24 6.19 2.32
N ALA A 260 24.81 7.19 3.01
CA ALA A 260 26.09 7.84 2.68
C ALA A 260 27.30 7.07 3.21
#